data_AF-A0A9Q0LHS0-F1
#
_entry.id   AF-A0A9Q0LHS0-F1
#
_cell.length_a   1.000
_cell.length_b   1.000
_cell.length_c   1.000
_cell.angle_alpha   90.00
_cell.angle_beta   90.00
_cell.angle_gamma   90.00
#
_symmetry.space_group_name_H-M   'P 1'
#
loop_
_entity.id
_entity.type
_entity.pdbx_description
1 polymer ?
#
loop_
_entity_poly.entity_id
_entity_poly.type
_entity_poly.pdbx_seq_one_letter_code
_entity_poly.pdbx_strand_id
1 'polypeptide(L)'
;MIAMILALTLSFHAFLEGLAVGITQNTGEALAISIAIIAHKAIEGFAIGINIFRAFRKSKFLVVMYVFIYSLASPIGTTVGIIVYNFHDPLASSILIALSSGTFLYAGTFEFTHILDGVKNMRKMMFSFFGFTIMAVVAIWT
;
A
#
# COMPACT_ATOMS: atom_id res chain seq x y z
N MET A 1 17.35 6.06 6.45
CA MET A 1 16.32 7.13 6.51
C MET A 1 15.22 6.89 5.49
N ILE A 2 15.52 6.86 4.18
CA ILE A 2 14.55 6.62 3.10
C ILE A 2 13.63 5.40 3.35
N ALA A 3 14.20 4.24 3.70
CA ALA A 3 13.41 3.03 3.93
C ALA A 3 12.35 3.17 5.04
N MET A 4 12.61 3.97 6.08
CA MET A 4 11.63 4.25 7.14
C MET A 4 10.52 5.16 6.62
N ILE A 5 10.87 6.18 5.83
CA ILE A 5 9.91 7.12 5.25
C ILE A 5 8.96 6.38 4.33
N LEU A 6 9.47 5.49 3.46
CA LEU A 6 8.65 4.65 2.58
C LEU A 6 7.76 3.71 3.40
N ALA A 7 8.30 3.04 4.43
CA ALA A 7 7.51 2.17 5.29
C ALA A 7 6.36 2.91 5.99
N LEU A 8 6.61 4.12 6.50
CA LEU A 8 5.60 4.96 7.13
C LEU A 8 4.58 5.50 6.12
N THR A 9 5.03 5.90 4.93
CA THR A 9 4.16 6.37 3.84
C THR A 9 3.21 5.27 3.40
N LEU A 10 3.72 4.05 3.17
CA LEU A 10 2.92 2.89 2.80
C LEU A 10 2.02 2.39 3.94
N SER A 11 2.43 2.60 5.21
CA SER A 11 1.55 2.34 6.35
C SER A 11 0.38 3.33 6.40
N PHE A 12 0.63 4.61 6.11
CA PHE A 12 -0.43 5.62 6.03
C PHE A 12 -1.38 5.37 4.85
N HIS A 13 -0.83 5.04 3.68
CA HIS A 13 -1.57 4.54 2.52
C HIS A 13 -2.53 3.40 2.91
N ALA A 14 -1.99 2.32 3.50
CA ALA A 14 -2.76 1.17 3.93
C ALA A 14 -3.86 1.50 4.96
N PHE A 15 -3.64 2.50 5.81
CA PHE A 15 -4.64 3.01 6.74
C PHE A 15 -5.79 3.72 6.01
N LEU A 16 -5.47 4.59 5.04
CA LEU A 16 -6.47 5.31 4.24
C LEU A 16 -7.35 4.36 3.41
N GLU A 17 -6.77 3.33 2.80
CA GLU A 17 -7.55 2.31 2.08
C GLU A 17 -8.45 1.51 3.01
N GLY A 18 -7.92 1.09 4.15
CA GLY A 18 -8.71 0.41 5.17
C GLY A 18 -9.89 1.27 5.61
N LEU A 19 -9.65 2.57 5.83
CA LEU A 19 -10.69 3.54 6.19
C LEU A 19 -11.74 3.67 5.09
N ALA A 20 -11.32 3.75 3.82
CA ALA A 20 -12.23 3.78 2.67
C ALA A 20 -13.13 2.55 2.62
N VAL A 21 -12.58 1.34 2.80
CA VAL A 21 -13.37 0.10 2.91
C VAL A 21 -14.41 0.19 4.02
N GLY A 22 -14.01 0.68 5.21
CA GLY A 22 -14.88 0.74 6.38
C GLY A 22 -16.06 1.72 6.25
N ILE A 23 -15.92 2.79 5.46
CA ILE A 23 -17.00 3.77 5.23
C ILE A 23 -17.85 3.48 3.98
N THR A 24 -17.42 2.53 3.13
CA THR A 24 -18.12 2.19 1.89
C THR A 24 -19.41 1.41 2.20
N GLN A 25 -20.56 1.91 1.73
CA GLN A 25 -21.86 1.29 2.00
C GLN A 25 -22.15 0.09 1.12
N ASN A 26 -21.75 0.17 -0.16
CA ASN A 26 -22.00 -0.90 -1.10
C ASN A 26 -21.07 -2.07 -0.76
N THR A 27 -21.66 -3.17 -0.27
CA THR A 27 -20.91 -4.36 0.12
C THR A 27 -20.12 -4.97 -1.05
N GLY A 28 -20.63 -4.84 -2.28
CA GLY A 28 -19.92 -5.27 -3.49
C GLY A 28 -18.69 -4.42 -3.76
N GLU A 29 -18.79 -3.10 -3.60
CA GLU A 29 -17.67 -2.16 -3.75
C GLU A 29 -16.63 -2.33 -2.63
N ALA A 30 -17.07 -2.45 -1.38
CA ALA A 30 -16.20 -2.73 -0.25
C ALA A 30 -15.45 -4.06 -0.41
N LEU A 31 -16.11 -5.08 -0.97
CA LEU A 31 -15.50 -6.37 -1.29
C LEU A 31 -14.48 -6.24 -2.43
N ALA A 32 -14.81 -5.50 -3.49
CA ALA A 32 -13.90 -5.24 -4.60
C ALA A 32 -12.61 -4.55 -4.12
N ILE A 33 -12.73 -3.48 -3.32
CA ILE A 33 -11.58 -2.79 -2.72
C ILE A 33 -10.80 -3.73 -1.81
N SER A 34 -11.47 -4.56 -1.02
CA SER A 34 -10.81 -5.54 -0.14
C SER A 34 -10.01 -6.60 -0.92
N ILE A 35 -10.54 -7.08 -2.05
CA ILE A 35 -9.84 -8.00 -2.95
C ILE A 35 -8.60 -7.31 -3.54
N ALA A 36 -8.73 -6.05 -3.97
CA ALA A 36 -7.60 -5.26 -4.47
C ALA A 36 -6.50 -5.13 -3.39
N ILE A 37 -6.87 -4.78 -2.15
CA ILE A 37 -5.94 -4.70 -1.01
C ILE A 37 -5.20 -6.03 -0.80
N ILE A 38 -5.93 -7.14 -0.69
CA ILE A 38 -5.33 -8.45 -0.44
C ILE A 38 -4.32 -8.83 -1.53
N ALA A 39 -4.62 -8.51 -2.79
CA ALA A 39 -3.76 -8.83 -3.94
C ALA A 39 -2.36 -8.22 -3.83
N HIS A 40 -2.23 -7.02 -3.24
CA HIS A 40 -0.95 -6.30 -3.16
C HIS A 40 -0.36 -6.19 -1.75
N LYS A 41 -1.13 -6.45 -0.69
CA LYS A 41 -0.71 -6.32 0.71
C LYS A 41 0.57 -7.09 1.05
N ALA A 42 0.64 -8.35 0.63
CA ALA A 42 1.78 -9.23 0.96
C ALA A 42 3.05 -8.81 0.20
N ILE A 43 2.90 -8.37 -1.05
CA ILE A 43 4.01 -8.00 -1.94
C ILE A 43 4.66 -6.69 -1.43
N GLU A 44 3.84 -5.71 -1.07
CA GLU A 44 4.32 -4.47 -0.44
C GLU A 44 4.97 -4.71 0.92
N GLY A 45 4.33 -5.51 1.79
CA GLY A 45 4.89 -5.87 3.09
C GLY A 45 6.25 -6.54 2.96
N PHE A 46 6.43 -7.40 1.96
CA PHE A 46 7.72 -8.01 1.64
C PHE A 46 8.75 -6.98 1.17
N ALA A 47 8.37 -6.05 0.29
CA ALA A 47 9.24 -4.97 -0.18
C ALA A 47 9.71 -4.07 0.98
N ILE A 48 8.79 -3.65 1.86
CA ILE A 48 9.09 -2.90 3.10
C ILE A 48 10.09 -3.69 3.94
N GLY A 49 9.84 -4.98 4.16
CA GLY A 49 10.71 -5.83 4.97
C GLY A 49 12.15 -5.90 4.44
N ILE A 50 12.31 -6.08 3.13
CA ILE A 50 13.63 -6.07 2.48
C ILE A 50 14.30 -4.70 2.57
N ASN A 51 13.55 -3.62 2.34
CA ASN A 51 14.08 -2.25 2.38
C ASN A 51 14.59 -1.89 3.78
N ILE A 52 13.83 -2.22 4.82
CA ILE A 52 14.25 -2.05 6.22
C ILE A 52 15.44 -2.94 6.55
N PHE A 53 15.43 -4.21 6.13
CA PHE A 53 16.54 -5.14 6.38
C PHE A 53 17.87 -4.66 5.78
N ARG A 54 17.81 -4.11 4.55
CA ARG A 54 18.97 -3.53 3.86
C ARG A 54 19.46 -2.24 4.53
N ALA A 55 18.54 -1.38 4.97
CA ALA A 55 18.86 -0.10 5.60
C ALA A 55 19.45 -0.27 7.02
N PHE A 56 18.95 -1.23 7.79
CA PHE A 56 19.36 -1.47 9.18
C PHE A 56 20.06 -2.81 9.32
N ARG A 57 21.30 -2.89 8.80
CA ARG A 57 22.28 -4.00 8.90
C ARG A 57 21.85 -5.15 9.83
N LYS A 58 20.98 -6.04 9.33
CA LYS A 58 20.50 -7.29 9.95
C LYS A 58 19.63 -7.18 11.23
N SER A 59 19.07 -6.03 11.58
CA SER A 59 18.13 -5.95 12.71
C SER A 59 16.77 -6.57 12.33
N LYS A 60 16.61 -7.86 12.62
CA LYS A 60 15.35 -8.60 12.40
C LYS A 60 14.17 -7.98 13.17
N PHE A 61 14.45 -7.45 14.37
CA PHE A 61 13.45 -6.79 15.19
C PHE A 61 12.81 -5.60 14.48
N LEU A 62 13.62 -4.72 13.88
CA LEU A 62 13.09 -3.57 13.14
C LEU A 62 12.27 -4.00 11.92
N VAL A 63 12.72 -5.01 11.19
CA VAL A 63 11.95 -5.56 10.05
C VAL A 63 10.57 -6.02 10.50
N VAL A 64 10.50 -6.84 11.55
CA VAL A 64 9.23 -7.34 12.09
C VAL A 64 8.35 -6.18 12.56
N MET A 65 8.92 -5.23 13.30
CA MET A 65 8.19 -4.07 13.80
C MET A 65 7.55 -3.24 12.68
N TYR A 66 8.30 -2.87 11.64
CA TYR A 66 7.78 -2.07 10.52
C TYR A 66 6.74 -2.82 9.69
N VAL A 67 6.97 -4.10 9.40
CA VAL A 67 5.99 -4.94 8.68
C VAL A 67 4.73 -5.13 9.51
N PHE A 68 4.86 -5.27 10.83
CA PHE A 68 3.72 -5.37 11.75
C PHE A 68 2.89 -4.08 11.79
N ILE A 69 3.54 -2.92 11.88
CA ILE A 69 2.86 -1.60 11.81
C ILE A 69 2.10 -1.47 10.48
N TYR A 70 2.75 -1.77 9.34
CA TYR A 70 2.11 -1.76 8.02
C TYR A 70 0.92 -2.73 7.92
N SER A 71 1.05 -3.91 8.52
CA SER A 71 0.00 -4.94 8.49
C SER A 71 -1.21 -4.52 9.32
N LEU A 72 -1.00 -3.88 10.47
CA LEU A 72 -2.08 -3.38 11.34
C LEU A 72 -2.77 -2.13 10.77
N ALA A 73 -2.14 -1.37 9.89
CA ALA A 73 -2.71 -0.15 9.35
C ALA A 73 -4.09 -0.36 8.69
N SER A 74 -4.22 -1.41 7.87
CA SER A 74 -5.49 -1.72 7.18
C SER A 74 -6.63 -2.11 8.13
N PRO A 75 -6.49 -3.11 9.04
CA PRO A 75 -7.56 -3.45 9.97
C PRO A 75 -7.88 -2.30 10.94
N ILE A 76 -6.89 -1.49 11.35
CA ILE A 76 -7.15 -0.27 12.15
C ILE A 76 -7.98 0.72 11.32
N GLY A 77 -7.57 1.00 10.08
CA GLY A 77 -8.30 1.86 9.16
C GLY A 77 -9.75 1.40 8.97
N THR A 78 -9.96 0.11 8.66
CA THR A 78 -11.31 -0.46 8.49
C THR A 78 -12.14 -0.38 9.75
N THR A 79 -11.57 -0.67 10.91
CA THR A 79 -12.29 -0.55 12.20
C THR A 79 -12.69 0.89 12.46
N VAL A 80 -11.79 1.85 12.27
CA VAL A 80 -12.10 3.28 12.41
C VAL A 80 -13.18 3.69 11.41
N GLY A 81 -13.11 3.20 10.16
CA GLY A 81 -14.08 3.49 9.10
C GLY A 81 -15.48 3.02 9.47
N ILE A 82 -15.59 1.79 10.00
CA ILE A 82 -16.85 1.24 10.50
C ILE A 82 -17.40 2.08 11.66
N ILE A 83 -16.55 2.55 12.59
CA ILE A 83 -16.99 3.39 13.71
C ILE A 83 -17.57 4.72 13.20
N VAL A 84 -16.94 5.33 12.21
CA VAL A 84 -17.38 6.60 11.62
C VAL A 84 -18.35 6.43 10.46
N TYR A 85 -18.86 5.21 10.22
CA TYR A 85 -19.78 4.87 9.13
C TYR A 85 -21.05 5.73 9.11
N ASN A 86 -21.49 6.26 10.25
CA ASN A 86 -22.62 7.19 10.33
C ASN A 86 -22.37 8.51 9.55
N PHE A 87 -21.13 8.83 9.23
CA PHE A 87 -20.73 9.94 8.33
C PHE A 87 -20.54 9.46 6.88
N HIS A 88 -21.34 8.49 6.45
CA HIS A 88 -21.29 7.93 5.10
C HIS A 88 -21.59 9.00 4.05
N ASP A 89 -20.54 9.54 3.47
CA ASP A 89 -20.60 10.34 2.26
C ASP A 89 -19.85 9.57 1.18
N PRO A 90 -20.49 9.20 0.06
CA PRO A 90 -19.78 8.63 -1.10
C PRO A 90 -18.56 9.47 -1.50
N LEU A 91 -18.63 10.79 -1.34
CA LEU A 91 -17.51 11.70 -1.56
C LEU A 91 -16.34 11.41 -0.62
N ALA A 92 -16.61 11.10 0.66
CA ALA A 92 -15.57 10.79 1.64
C ALA A 92 -14.79 9.52 1.25
N SER A 93 -15.46 8.46 0.80
CA SER A 93 -14.79 7.23 0.33
C SER A 93 -13.89 7.51 -0.87
N SER A 94 -14.39 8.29 -1.84
CA SER A 94 -13.64 8.69 -3.03
C SER A 94 -12.42 9.55 -2.67
N ILE A 95 -12.56 10.48 -1.72
CA ILE A 95 -11.45 11.32 -1.24
C ILE A 95 -10.38 10.45 -0.56
N LEU A 96 -10.78 9.49 0.29
CA LEU A 96 -9.83 8.59 0.95
C LEU A 96 -9.08 7.71 -0.05
N ILE A 97 -9.77 7.17 -1.05
CA ILE A 97 -9.15 6.39 -2.13
C ILE A 97 -8.20 7.28 -2.96
N ALA A 98 -8.59 8.52 -3.27
CA ALA A 98 -7.74 9.46 -4.00
C ALA A 98 -6.46 9.82 -3.22
N LEU A 99 -6.59 10.12 -1.92
CA LEU A 99 -5.45 10.38 -1.04
C LEU A 99 -4.54 9.15 -0.93
N SER A 100 -5.16 7.99 -0.73
CA SER A 100 -4.45 6.72 -0.69
C SER A 100 -3.64 6.48 -1.97
N SER A 101 -4.29 6.59 -3.13
CA SER A 101 -3.68 6.42 -4.45
C SER A 101 -2.53 7.41 -4.65
N GLY A 102 -2.69 8.66 -4.23
CA GLY A 102 -1.64 9.67 -4.28
C GLY A 102 -0.41 9.30 -3.45
N THR A 103 -0.60 8.79 -2.23
CA THR A 103 0.50 8.34 -1.37
C THR A 103 1.24 7.12 -1.95
N PHE A 104 0.52 6.18 -2.56
CA PHE A 104 1.11 5.04 -3.26
C PHE A 104 1.90 5.46 -4.49
N LEU A 105 1.34 6.34 -5.33
CA LEU A 105 2.04 6.88 -6.50
C LEU A 105 3.32 7.63 -6.10
N TYR A 106 3.29 8.41 -5.01
CA TYR A 106 4.48 9.06 -4.48
C TYR A 106 5.54 8.03 -4.04
N ALA A 107 5.14 7.01 -3.26
CA ALA A 107 6.07 5.97 -2.82
C ALA A 107 6.65 5.17 -4.01
N GLY A 108 5.79 4.80 -4.96
CA GLY A 108 6.17 4.05 -6.17
C GLY A 108 7.10 4.83 -7.09
N THR A 109 6.84 6.11 -7.32
CA THR A 109 7.76 6.96 -8.11
C THR A 109 9.09 7.16 -7.41
N PHE A 110 9.10 7.33 -6.08
CA PHE A 110 10.33 7.42 -5.29
C PHE A 110 11.17 6.13 -5.35
N GLU A 111 10.53 4.96 -5.28
CA GLU A 111 11.24 3.69 -5.48
C GLU A 111 11.72 3.52 -6.92
N PHE A 112 10.93 3.96 -7.90
CA PHE A 112 11.26 3.84 -9.32
C PHE A 112 12.45 4.71 -9.72
N THR A 113 12.57 5.94 -9.21
CA THR A 113 13.76 6.78 -9.46
C THR A 113 15.03 6.11 -8.95
N HIS A 114 14.98 5.45 -7.79
CA HIS A 114 16.12 4.69 -7.28
C HIS A 114 16.48 3.47 -8.15
N ILE A 115 15.50 2.88 -8.86
CA ILE A 115 15.76 1.83 -9.86
C ILE A 115 16.42 2.44 -11.11
N LEU A 116 15.97 3.62 -11.54
CA LEU A 116 16.50 4.34 -12.69
C LEU A 116 17.92 4.86 -12.47
N ASP A 117 18.28 5.38 -11.30
CA ASP A 117 19.65 5.87 -11.02
C ASP A 117 20.73 4.78 -11.20
N GLY A 118 20.32 3.51 -11.29
CA GLY A 118 21.16 2.36 -11.65
C GLY A 118 20.93 1.80 -13.06
N VAL A 119 20.68 2.64 -14.09
CA VAL A 119 20.27 2.36 -15.50
C VAL A 119 20.92 1.15 -16.22
N LYS A 120 21.91 0.47 -15.67
CA LYS A 120 22.51 -0.75 -16.27
C LYS A 120 21.70 -2.04 -16.05
N ASN A 121 20.56 -2.01 -15.33
CA ASN A 121 19.90 -3.25 -14.88
C ASN A 121 18.50 -3.48 -15.49
N MET A 122 18.46 -3.67 -16.82
CA MET A 122 17.25 -3.97 -17.62
C MET A 122 16.33 -5.03 -16.99
N ARG A 123 16.92 -6.05 -16.33
CA ARG A 123 16.18 -7.10 -15.64
C ARG A 123 15.25 -6.55 -14.54
N LYS A 124 15.70 -5.59 -13.74
CA LYS A 124 14.86 -4.98 -12.69
C LYS A 124 13.67 -4.23 -13.30
N MET A 125 13.93 -3.49 -14.37
CA MET A 125 12.89 -2.75 -15.09
C MET A 125 11.84 -3.69 -15.69
N MET A 126 12.26 -4.82 -16.27
CA MET A 126 11.34 -5.86 -16.76
C MET A 126 10.46 -6.43 -15.65
N PHE A 127 11.03 -6.76 -14.49
CA PHE A 127 10.24 -7.25 -13.35
C PHE A 127 9.28 -6.20 -12.80
N SER A 128 9.64 -4.92 -12.80
CA SER A 128 8.74 -3.83 -12.41
C SER A 128 7.56 -3.68 -13.37
N PHE A 129 7.78 -3.68 -14.68
CA PHE A 129 6.69 -3.65 -15.67
C PHE A 129 5.81 -4.88 -15.61
N PHE A 130 6.41 -6.06 -15.38
CA PHE A 130 5.65 -7.30 -15.20
C PHE A 130 4.74 -7.23 -13.97
N GLY A 131 5.26 -6.77 -12.83
CA GLY A 131 4.46 -6.56 -11.61
C GLY A 131 3.33 -5.56 -11.81
N PHE A 132 3.62 -4.42 -12.48
CA PHE A 132 2.60 -3.43 -12.84
C PHE A 132 1.49 -4.04 -13.71
N THR A 133 1.86 -4.86 -14.70
CA THR A 133 0.90 -5.52 -15.60
C THR A 133 0.00 -6.49 -14.83
N ILE A 134 0.54 -7.25 -13.89
CA ILE A 134 -0.26 -8.14 -13.03
C ILE A 134 -1.29 -7.32 -12.23
N MET A 135 -0.87 -6.22 -11.61
CA MET A 135 -1.79 -5.36 -10.85
C MET A 135 -2.84 -4.71 -11.74
N ALA A 136 -2.48 -4.31 -12.96
CA ALA A 136 -3.43 -3.77 -13.93
C ALA A 136 -4.51 -4.79 -14.34
N VAL A 137 -4.18 -6.08 -14.40
CA VAL A 137 -5.17 -7.14 -14.66
C VAL A 137 -6.11 -7.32 -13.48
N VAL A 138 -5.62 -7.24 -12.25
CA VAL A 138 -6.48 -7.30 -11.04
C VAL A 138 -7.49 -6.15 -11.05
N ALA A 139 -7.05 -4.94 -11.44
CA ALA A 139 -7.89 -3.75 -11.52
C ALA A 139 -9.03 -3.83 -12.55
N ILE A 140 -9.07 -4.81 -13.45
CA ILE A 140 -10.18 -4.99 -14.40
C ILE A 140 -11.45 -5.46 -13.67
N TRP A 141 -11.29 -6.15 -12.54
CA TRP A 141 -12.36 -6.86 -11.84
C TRP A 141 -12.69 -6.27 -10.47
N THR A 142 -12.03 -5.17 -10.11
CA THR A 142 -12.20 -4.44 -8.84
C THR A 142 -12.52 -2.99 -9.15
#